data_AF-A0A957NB02-F1
#
_entry.id   AF-A0A957NB02-F1
#
_cell.length_a   1.000
_cell.length_b   1.000
_cell.length_c   1.000
_cell.angle_alpha   90.00
_cell.angle_beta   90.00
_cell.angle_gamma   90.00
#
_symmetry.space_group_name_H-M   'P 1'
#
loop_
_entity.id
_entity.type
_entity.pdbx_description
1 polymer ?
#
loop_
_entity_poly.entity_id
_entity_poly.type
_entity_poly.pdbx_seq_one_letter_code
_entity_poly.pdbx_strand_id
1 'polypeptide(L)'
;DLHPSTKPRTYVDVSSLPFQIPLGALIPVRMENMLPACKNLGVTHITNGCYRLHPVEWNIGEAAGALAAWCLNHDLTPRQVRNDGERLADFQRMLRNDLGFVLEWPTYAAITPR
;
A
#
# COMPACT_ATOMS: atom_id res chain seq x y z
N ASP A 1 8.89 6.15 -13.11
CA ASP A 1 9.10 6.87 -11.85
C ASP A 1 10.13 7.96 -12.07
N LEU A 2 9.77 9.19 -11.75
CA LEU A 2 10.49 10.39 -12.16
C LEU A 2 11.39 10.90 -11.03
N HIS A 3 12.70 10.88 -11.26
CA HIS A 3 13.69 11.33 -10.29
C HIS A 3 14.51 12.50 -10.84
N PRO A 4 14.80 13.54 -10.04
CA PRO A 4 15.71 14.60 -10.44
C PRO A 4 17.10 14.04 -10.78
N SER A 5 17.72 14.58 -11.84
CA SER A 5 19.07 14.19 -12.25
C SER A 5 20.03 15.36 -12.11
N THR A 6 21.25 15.07 -11.66
CA THR A 6 22.38 16.03 -11.57
C THR A 6 23.21 16.09 -12.87
N LYS A 7 22.89 15.27 -13.86
CA LYS A 7 23.47 15.29 -15.23
C LYS A 7 22.70 16.29 -16.13
N PRO A 8 23.17 16.65 -17.34
CA PRO A 8 22.44 17.50 -18.31
C PRO A 8 21.21 16.80 -18.92
N ARG A 9 20.33 16.29 -18.05
CA ARG A 9 19.01 15.74 -18.30
C ARG A 9 18.18 16.07 -17.06
N THR A 10 17.02 16.67 -17.24
CA THR A 10 16.23 17.22 -16.12
C THR A 10 15.69 16.12 -15.20
N TYR A 11 15.35 14.96 -15.77
CA TYR A 11 14.79 13.84 -15.03
C TYR A 11 15.31 12.48 -15.52
N VAL A 12 15.28 11.51 -14.62
CA VAL A 12 15.38 10.09 -14.90
C VAL A 12 13.99 9.51 -14.81
N ASP A 13 13.49 8.92 -15.90
CA ASP A 13 12.33 8.05 -15.81
C ASP A 13 12.81 6.60 -15.73
N VAL A 14 12.37 5.90 -14.69
CA VAL A 14 12.63 4.47 -14.49
C VAL A 14 11.30 3.75 -14.50
N SER A 15 11.08 2.82 -15.43
CA SER A 15 9.87 1.99 -15.41
C SER A 15 9.70 1.32 -14.06
N SER A 16 8.51 1.45 -13.49
CA SER A 16 8.15 0.78 -12.24
C SER A 16 7.65 -0.62 -12.58
N LEU A 17 8.26 -1.65 -11.98
CA LEU A 17 7.67 -2.98 -12.00
C LEU A 17 6.33 -2.96 -11.25
N PRO A 18 5.40 -3.90 -11.53
CA PRO A 18 4.19 -4.06 -10.75
C PRO A 18 4.50 -4.14 -9.25
N PHE A 19 3.77 -3.36 -8.44
CA PHE A 19 4.00 -3.25 -7.00
C PHE A 19 2.70 -3.33 -6.22
N GLN A 20 2.80 -3.67 -4.94
CA GLN A 20 1.68 -3.70 -4.00
C GLN A 20 1.85 -2.61 -2.95
N ILE A 21 0.76 -2.26 -2.26
CA ILE A 21 0.82 -1.43 -1.06
C ILE A 21 0.96 -2.39 0.12
N PRO A 22 2.14 -2.47 0.78
CA PRO A 22 2.28 -3.33 1.94
C PRO A 22 1.47 -2.75 3.10
N LEU A 23 0.71 -3.58 3.80
CA LEU A 23 -0.08 -3.16 4.97
C LEU A 23 0.78 -2.45 6.03
N GLY A 24 2.05 -2.84 6.15
CA GLY A 24 3.00 -2.18 7.06
C GLY A 24 3.27 -0.70 6.74
N ALA A 25 3.15 -0.27 5.48
CA ALA A 25 3.26 1.15 5.13
C ALA A 25 2.09 1.98 5.67
N LEU A 26 0.97 1.34 6.03
CA LEU A 26 -0.19 1.97 6.66
C LEU A 26 -0.11 1.98 8.19
N ILE A 27 0.96 1.45 8.80
CA ILE A 27 1.07 1.30 10.24
C ILE A 27 2.28 2.11 10.73
N PRO A 28 2.05 3.24 11.42
CA PRO A 28 3.14 4.04 11.97
C PRO A 28 4.02 3.27 12.97
N VAL A 29 5.30 3.62 13.04
CA VAL A 29 6.25 2.98 13.98
C VAL A 29 6.02 3.44 15.43
N ARG A 30 5.78 4.74 15.65
CA ARG A 30 5.76 5.35 16.99
C ARG A 30 4.38 5.43 17.63
N MET A 31 3.32 5.33 16.84
CA MET A 31 1.96 5.61 17.30
C MET A 31 1.03 4.47 16.93
N GLU A 32 0.00 4.31 17.75
CA GLU A 32 -1.06 3.34 17.56
C GLU A 32 -2.34 4.02 17.08
N ASN A 33 -3.23 3.25 16.46
CA ASN A 33 -4.57 3.68 16.08
C ASN A 33 -4.63 4.97 15.22
N MET A 34 -3.63 5.17 14.37
CA MET A 34 -3.64 6.20 13.31
C MET A 34 -3.24 5.55 12.01
N LEU A 35 -4.02 5.79 10.96
CA LEU A 35 -3.77 5.27 9.62
C LEU A 35 -3.51 6.43 8.64
N PRO A 36 -2.44 6.37 7.84
CA PRO A 36 -2.31 7.21 6.68
C PRO A 36 -3.31 6.75 5.61
N ALA A 37 -3.95 7.71 4.94
CA ALA A 37 -5.03 7.44 3.98
C ALA A 37 -4.74 8.05 2.59
N CYS A 38 -3.50 8.50 2.34
CA CYS A 38 -3.07 9.06 1.05
C CYS A 38 -1.53 9.11 0.98
N LYS A 39 -0.96 10.24 0.53
CA LYS A 39 0.48 10.53 0.32
C LYS A 39 1.35 10.49 1.58
N ASN A 40 0.77 10.17 2.75
CA ASN A 40 1.43 10.16 4.04
C ASN A 40 1.76 8.73 4.54
N LEU A 41 1.64 7.70 3.69
CA LEU A 41 2.07 6.35 4.04
C LEU A 41 3.59 6.25 4.19
N GLY A 42 4.04 5.25 4.95
CA GLY A 42 5.46 5.00 5.17
C GLY A 42 6.14 4.43 3.93
N VAL A 43 7.02 5.21 3.30
CA VAL A 43 7.78 4.83 2.10
C VAL A 43 9.24 5.27 2.19
N THR A 44 10.09 4.65 1.37
CA THR A 44 11.47 5.12 1.16
C THR A 44 11.48 6.26 0.16
N HIS A 45 12.60 7.00 0.08
CA HIS A 45 12.75 8.04 -0.96
C HIS A 45 12.57 7.48 -2.38
N ILE A 46 13.08 6.28 -2.64
CA ILE A 46 13.02 5.61 -3.94
C ILE A 46 11.59 5.19 -4.27
N THR A 47 10.90 4.55 -3.33
CA THR A 47 9.56 4.00 -3.60
C THR A 47 8.46 5.06 -3.58
N ASN A 48 8.71 6.23 -2.98
CA ASN A 48 7.73 7.31 -2.85
C ASN A 48 7.17 7.79 -4.21
N GLY A 49 7.98 7.77 -5.27
CA GLY A 49 7.51 8.18 -6.60
C GLY A 49 6.44 7.24 -7.18
N CYS A 50 6.49 5.95 -6.85
CA CYS A 50 5.50 4.96 -7.28
C CYS A 50 4.12 5.14 -6.62
N TYR A 51 4.08 5.62 -5.37
CA TYR A 51 2.84 5.72 -4.59
C TYR A 51 2.11 7.07 -4.71
N ARG A 52 2.62 8.01 -5.52
CA ARG A 52 2.10 9.38 -5.67
C ARG A 52 1.22 9.63 -6.90
N LEU A 53 0.70 8.54 -7.47
CA LEU A 53 -0.30 8.62 -8.53
C LEU A 53 -1.69 8.53 -7.91
N HIS A 54 -2.65 9.33 -8.39
CA HIS A 54 -4.01 9.38 -7.85
C HIS A 54 -4.70 8.01 -7.69
N PRO A 55 -4.58 7.05 -8.64
CA PRO A 55 -5.19 5.73 -8.46
C PRO A 55 -4.63 4.95 -7.26
N VAL A 56 -3.34 5.11 -6.99
CA VAL A 56 -2.68 4.47 -5.84
C VAL A 56 -3.11 5.16 -4.55
N GLU A 57 -3.22 6.48 -4.56
CA GLU A 57 -3.67 7.27 -3.41
C GLU A 57 -5.11 6.94 -2.99
N TRP A 58 -6.01 6.74 -3.96
CA TRP A 58 -7.37 6.30 -3.67
C TRP A 58 -7.40 4.91 -3.05
N ASN A 59 -6.62 3.96 -3.61
CA ASN A 59 -6.48 2.62 -3.04
C ASN A 59 -5.93 2.65 -1.59
N ILE A 60 -4.99 3.55 -1.29
CA ILE A 60 -4.48 3.73 0.08
C ILE A 60 -5.60 4.18 1.01
N GLY A 61 -6.43 5.14 0.59
CA GLY A 61 -7.56 5.63 1.37
C GLY A 61 -8.61 4.54 1.61
N GLU A 62 -8.99 3.79 0.58
CA GLU A 62 -9.93 2.68 0.68
C GLU A 62 -9.40 1.57 1.59
N ALA A 63 -8.12 1.18 1.44
CA ALA A 63 -7.48 0.18 2.27
C ALA A 63 -7.40 0.63 3.75
N ALA A 64 -7.10 1.90 4.00
CA ALA A 64 -7.08 2.47 5.35
C ALA A 64 -8.47 2.46 5.99
N GLY A 65 -9.51 2.83 5.24
CA GLY A 65 -10.90 2.77 5.69
C GLY A 65 -11.35 1.35 6.00
N ALA A 66 -11.04 0.40 5.11
CA ALA A 66 -11.35 -1.02 5.30
C ALA A 66 -10.63 -1.58 6.55
N LEU A 67 -9.36 -1.24 6.75
CA LEU A 67 -8.61 -1.66 7.93
C LEU A 67 -9.19 -1.08 9.23
N ALA A 68 -9.57 0.20 9.22
CA ALA A 68 -10.20 0.83 10.37
C ALA A 68 -11.53 0.14 10.74
N ALA A 69 -12.40 -0.09 9.76
CA ALA A 69 -13.67 -0.79 9.97
C ALA A 69 -13.45 -2.22 10.49
N TRP A 70 -12.50 -2.96 9.89
CA TRP A 70 -12.15 -4.30 10.34
C TRP A 70 -11.68 -4.32 11.80
N CYS A 71 -10.81 -3.38 12.16
CA CYS A 71 -10.29 -3.23 13.52
C CYS A 71 -11.42 -2.95 14.53
N LEU A 72 -12.34 -2.03 14.20
CA LEU A 72 -13.49 -1.71 15.06
C LEU A 72 -14.43 -2.91 15.26
N ASN A 73 -14.66 -3.70 14.22
CA ASN A 73 -15.59 -4.84 14.28
C ASN A 73 -15.04 -6.05 15.06
N HIS A 74 -13.72 -6.15 15.21
CA HIS A 74 -13.05 -7.30 15.83
C HIS A 74 -12.31 -6.96 17.12
N ASP A 75 -12.44 -5.72 17.62
CA ASP A 75 -11.69 -5.21 18.77
C ASP A 75 -10.17 -5.39 18.62
N LEU A 76 -9.66 -5.02 17.44
CA LEU A 76 -8.25 -5.16 17.08
C LEU A 76 -7.59 -3.80 16.83
N THR A 77 -6.28 -3.74 17.00
CA THR A 77 -5.46 -2.64 16.46
C THR A 77 -4.92 -2.99 15.07
N PRO A 78 -4.63 -2.00 14.22
CA PRO A 78 -3.99 -2.23 12.92
C PRO A 78 -2.69 -3.05 13.02
N ARG A 79 -1.90 -2.82 14.07
CA ARG A 79 -0.65 -3.57 14.31
C ARG A 79 -0.91 -5.04 14.62
N GLN A 80 -1.95 -5.35 15.39
CA GLN A 80 -2.34 -6.73 15.66
C GLN A 80 -2.78 -7.45 14.38
N VAL A 81 -3.54 -6.78 13.50
CA VAL A 81 -3.92 -7.35 12.20
C VAL A 81 -2.68 -7.67 11.36
N ARG A 82 -1.66 -6.80 11.36
CA ARG A 82 -0.44 -7.01 10.57
C ARG A 82 0.50 -8.08 11.13
N ASN A 83 0.65 -8.17 12.45
CA ASN A 83 1.67 -9.00 13.09
C ASN A 83 1.24 -10.45 13.29
N ASP A 84 -0.05 -10.72 13.23
CA ASP A 84 -0.62 -12.07 13.33
C ASP A 84 -0.98 -12.58 11.94
N GLY A 85 -0.45 -13.76 11.58
CA GLY A 85 -0.63 -14.33 10.23
C GLY A 85 -2.07 -14.74 9.93
N GLU A 86 -2.81 -15.23 10.93
CA GLU A 86 -4.20 -15.64 10.74
C GLU A 86 -5.10 -14.41 10.59
N ARG A 87 -4.93 -13.41 11.46
CA ARG A 87 -5.68 -12.15 11.39
C ARG A 87 -5.41 -11.41 10.08
N LEU A 88 -4.16 -11.41 9.61
CA LEU A 88 -3.80 -10.83 8.32
C LEU A 88 -4.49 -11.57 7.17
N ALA A 89 -4.47 -12.90 7.19
CA ALA A 89 -5.10 -13.72 6.15
C ALA A 89 -6.62 -13.49 6.10
N ASP A 90 -7.28 -13.38 7.25
CA ASP A 90 -8.72 -13.11 7.33
C ASP A 90 -9.07 -11.72 6.83
N PHE A 91 -8.31 -10.70 7.22
CA PHE A 91 -8.48 -9.35 6.68
C PHE A 91 -8.29 -9.33 5.15
N GLN A 92 -7.24 -9.97 4.64
CA GLN A 92 -6.99 -10.07 3.20
C GLN A 92 -8.09 -10.84 2.46
N ARG A 93 -8.72 -11.82 3.11
CA ARG A 93 -9.86 -12.57 2.57
C ARG A 93 -11.08 -11.69 2.44
N MET A 94 -11.41 -10.91 3.46
CA MET A 94 -12.49 -9.90 3.43
C MET A 94 -12.25 -8.87 2.32
N LEU A 95 -11.01 -8.33 2.22
CA LEU A 95 -10.66 -7.39 1.16
C LEU A 95 -10.93 -7.95 -0.25
N ARG A 96 -10.53 -9.21 -0.50
CA ARG A 96 -10.73 -9.85 -1.81
C ARG A 96 -12.19 -10.20 -2.08
N ASN A 97 -12.84 -10.88 -1.13
CA ASN A 97 -14.12 -11.52 -1.36
C ASN A 97 -15.29 -10.54 -1.23
N ASP A 98 -15.20 -9.60 -0.30
CA ASP A 98 -16.33 -8.74 0.08
C ASP A 98 -16.19 -7.34 -0.54
N LEU A 99 -14.96 -6.80 -0.56
CA LEU A 99 -14.69 -5.46 -1.11
C LEU A 99 -14.07 -5.46 -2.52
N GLY A 100 -13.71 -6.63 -3.06
CA GLY A 100 -13.22 -6.76 -4.44
C GLY A 100 -11.81 -6.23 -4.69
N PHE A 101 -10.96 -6.11 -3.65
CA PHE A 101 -9.58 -5.66 -3.81
C PHE A 101 -8.74 -6.68 -4.59
N VAL A 102 -7.96 -6.17 -5.55
CA VAL A 102 -6.89 -6.93 -6.19
C VAL A 102 -5.62 -6.79 -5.34
N LEU A 103 -5.36 -7.80 -4.51
CA LEU A 103 -4.21 -7.76 -3.60
C LEU A 103 -2.89 -8.12 -4.27
N GLU A 104 -2.91 -8.79 -5.41
CA GLU A 104 -1.73 -9.27 -6.12
C GLU A 104 -1.87 -9.16 -7.64
N TRP A 105 -0.75 -8.92 -8.31
CA TRP A 105 -0.74 -8.84 -9.77
C TRP A 105 -0.87 -10.22 -10.38
N PRO A 106 -1.60 -10.36 -11.51
CA PRO A 106 -1.59 -11.59 -12.28
C PRO A 106 -0.16 -11.97 -12.69
N THR A 107 0.16 -13.27 -12.67
CA THR A 107 1.52 -13.76 -12.96
C THR A 107 2.07 -13.26 -14.30
N TYR A 108 1.22 -13.13 -15.33
CA TYR A 108 1.62 -12.63 -16.64
C TYR A 108 2.04 -11.15 -16.64
N ALA A 109 1.46 -10.35 -15.75
CA ALA A 109 1.77 -8.93 -15.61
C ALA A 109 3.05 -8.72 -14.81
N ALA A 110 3.32 -9.58 -13.81
CA ALA A 110 4.51 -9.50 -12.97
C ALA A 110 5.85 -9.66 -13.73
N ILE A 111 5.83 -10.36 -14.87
CA ILE A 111 7.03 -10.66 -15.68
C ILE A 111 7.22 -9.76 -16.90
N THR A 112 6.29 -8.85 -17.18
CA THR A 112 6.34 -7.98 -18.37
C THR A 112 6.37 -6.50 -17.95
N PRO A 113 7.55 -5.85 -17.90
CA PRO A 113 7.63 -4.41 -17.63
C PRO A 113 6.88 -3.63 -18.71
N ARG A 114 6.04 -2.67 -18.33
CA ARG A 114 5.40 -1.71 -19.23
C ARG A 114 6.08 -0.34 -19.14
#